data_AF-A0A969EW10-F1
#
_entry.id   AF-A0A969EW10-F1
#
_cell.length_a   1.000
_cell.length_b   1.000
_cell.length_c   1.000
_cell.angle_alpha   90.00
_cell.angle_beta   90.00
_cell.angle_gamma   90.00
#
_symmetry.space_group_name_H-M   'P 1'
#
loop_
_entity.id
_entity.type
_entity.pdbx_description
1 polymer ?
#
loop_
_entity_poly.entity_id
_entity_poly.type
_entity_poly.pdbx_seq_one_letter_code
_entity_poly.pdbx_strand_id
1 'polypeptide(L)'
;MTNSSSSRRALVVQNNFSPFGNALIQSGFVNQEQLSQALVQSRKTGKPLTEALELITGKALSPELLRQYKKQQLFELKILYGVESLDPEINQVSSNQMGELIENLVPIDLCRRYRLLPLAKGESEPPFVLVAMD
;
A
#
# COMPACT_ATOMS: atom_id res chain seq x y z
N MET A 1 -32.84 -4.70 7.70
CA MET A 1 -31.97 -4.99 6.55
C MET A 1 -31.14 -3.75 6.26
N THR A 2 -29.89 -3.68 6.75
CA THR A 2 -29.02 -2.52 6.54
C THR A 2 -28.12 -2.80 5.33
N ASN A 3 -28.40 -2.12 4.23
CA ASN A 3 -27.62 -2.20 3.00
C ASN A 3 -26.24 -1.57 3.26
N SER A 4 -25.20 -2.38 3.44
CA SER A 4 -23.81 -1.91 3.48
C SER A 4 -23.42 -1.49 2.06
N SER A 5 -23.65 -0.23 1.72
CA SER A 5 -23.16 0.36 0.49
C SER A 5 -21.63 0.36 0.52
N SER A 6 -21.05 -0.54 -0.28
CA SER A 6 -19.63 -0.68 -0.59
C SER A 6 -18.90 0.67 -0.73
N SER A 7 -18.28 1.14 0.35
CA SER A 7 -17.29 2.24 0.38
C SER A 7 -16.11 1.99 -0.58
N ARG A 8 -15.95 0.75 -1.04
CA ARG A 8 -14.96 0.30 -2.02
C ARG A 8 -15.08 0.94 -3.41
N ARG A 9 -16.17 1.66 -3.74
CA ARG A 9 -16.42 2.21 -5.08
C ARG A 9 -16.13 3.70 -5.26
N ALA A 10 -16.01 4.49 -4.18
CA ALA A 10 -15.95 5.94 -4.33
C ALA A 10 -14.61 6.47 -4.89
N LEU A 11 -13.49 5.76 -4.68
CA LEU A 11 -12.17 6.14 -5.20
C LEU A 11 -11.83 5.53 -6.57
N VAL A 12 -12.66 4.60 -7.08
CA VAL A 12 -12.34 3.79 -8.27
C VAL A 12 -13.01 4.34 -9.54
N VAL A 13 -13.84 5.38 -9.42
CA VAL A 13 -14.57 5.97 -10.54
C VAL A 13 -13.89 7.27 -10.96
N GLN A 14 -12.78 7.14 -11.70
CA GLN A 14 -12.53 7.86 -12.96
C GLN A 14 -11.19 7.43 -13.58
N ASN A 15 -11.28 6.56 -14.59
CA ASN A 15 -10.42 6.59 -15.79
C ASN A 15 -10.03 8.05 -16.12
N ASN A 16 -8.79 8.50 -16.32
CA ASN A 16 -7.67 7.95 -17.08
C ASN A 16 -6.36 8.49 -16.49
N PHE A 17 -5.33 7.65 -16.38
CA PHE A 17 -3.99 8.00 -15.92
C PHE A 17 -3.88 8.49 -14.47
N SER A 18 -3.63 7.55 -13.57
CA SER A 18 -3.00 7.89 -12.30
C SER A 18 -1.70 8.67 -12.52
N PRO A 19 -1.21 9.43 -11.52
CA PRO A 19 0.12 10.03 -11.57
C PRO A 19 1.21 9.03 -11.97
N PHE A 20 1.09 7.77 -11.52
CA PHE A 20 1.95 6.68 -11.97
C PHE A 20 1.80 6.36 -13.47
N GLY A 21 0.57 6.24 -13.98
CA GLY A 21 0.32 6.04 -15.41
C GLY A 21 0.92 7.14 -16.29
N ASN A 22 0.84 8.40 -15.84
CA ASN A 22 1.48 9.53 -16.52
C ASN A 22 3.01 9.42 -16.49
N ALA A 23 3.59 9.06 -15.35
CA ALA A 23 5.04 8.87 -15.22
C ALA A 23 5.57 7.74 -16.11
N LEU A 24 4.81 6.66 -16.28
CA LEU A 24 5.15 5.56 -17.17
C LEU A 24 5.18 5.98 -18.65
N ILE A 25 4.26 6.84 -19.08
CA ILE A 25 4.25 7.36 -20.45
C ILE A 25 5.37 8.38 -20.66
N GLN A 26 5.58 9.29 -19.71
CA GLN A 26 6.63 10.31 -19.80
C GLN A 26 8.03 9.71 -19.81
N SER A 27 8.25 8.61 -19.08
CA SER A 27 9.51 7.86 -19.11
C SER A 27 9.69 7.02 -20.39
N GLY A 28 8.69 6.95 -21.26
CA GLY A 28 8.71 6.11 -22.46
C GLY A 28 8.66 4.61 -22.17
N PHE A 29 8.26 4.21 -20.96
CA PHE A 29 8.16 2.79 -20.58
C PHE A 29 6.98 2.10 -21.29
N VAL A 30 5.85 2.79 -21.41
CA VAL A 30 4.68 2.37 -22.19
C VAL A 30 4.07 3.51 -22.96
N ASN A 31 3.30 3.18 -24.00
CA ASN A 31 2.37 4.11 -24.63
C ASN A 31 0.96 4.03 -23.99
N GLN A 32 0.07 4.92 -24.41
CA GLN A 32 -1.31 4.99 -23.91
C GLN A 32 -2.11 3.69 -24.16
N GLU A 33 -1.90 3.04 -25.29
CA GLU A 33 -2.61 1.80 -25.65
C GLU A 33 -2.17 0.63 -24.75
N GLN A 34 -0.87 0.47 -24.56
CA GLN A 34 -0.27 -0.55 -23.69
C GLN A 34 -0.69 -0.35 -22.23
N LEU A 35 -0.72 0.89 -21.73
CA LEU A 35 -1.20 1.16 -20.38
C LEU A 35 -2.69 0.79 -20.23
N SER A 36 -3.52 1.15 -21.21
CA SER A 36 -4.94 0.79 -21.21
C SER A 36 -5.15 -0.72 -21.21
N GLN A 37 -4.41 -1.45 -22.05
CA GLN A 37 -4.41 -2.91 -22.08
C GLN A 37 -3.99 -3.51 -20.74
N ALA A 38 -2.92 -2.98 -20.11
CA ALA A 38 -2.44 -3.43 -18.82
C ALA A 38 -3.48 -3.23 -17.70
N LEU A 39 -4.18 -2.09 -17.70
CA LEU A 39 -5.26 -1.81 -16.76
C LEU A 39 -6.43 -2.79 -16.93
N VAL A 40 -6.83 -3.08 -18.16
CA VAL A 40 -7.89 -4.06 -18.45
C VAL A 40 -7.47 -5.46 -18.00
N GLN A 41 -6.24 -5.86 -18.30
CA GLN A 41 -5.70 -7.17 -17.93
C GLN A 41 -5.58 -7.33 -16.40
N SER A 42 -5.06 -6.32 -15.70
CA SER A 42 -4.98 -6.29 -14.25
C SER A 42 -6.36 -6.45 -13.61
N ARG A 43 -7.38 -5.71 -14.10
CA ARG A 43 -8.76 -5.84 -13.62
C ARG A 43 -9.36 -7.22 -13.87
N LYS A 44 -9.09 -7.83 -15.03
CA LYS A 44 -9.62 -9.16 -15.39
C LYS A 44 -8.97 -10.28 -14.58
N THR A 45 -7.67 -10.18 -14.31
CA THR A 45 -6.89 -11.25 -13.68
C THR A 45 -6.77 -11.09 -12.17
N GLY A 46 -7.04 -9.90 -11.62
CA GLY A 46 -6.77 -9.55 -10.22
C GLY A 46 -5.28 -9.37 -9.92
N LYS A 47 -4.40 -9.49 -10.93
CA LYS A 47 -2.96 -9.30 -10.79
C LYS A 47 -2.62 -7.82 -10.69
N PRO A 48 -1.51 -7.47 -10.00
CA PRO A 48 -1.07 -6.08 -9.89
C PRO A 48 -0.77 -5.50 -11.28
N LEU A 49 -0.97 -4.18 -11.42
CA LEU A 49 -0.73 -3.47 -12.68
C LEU A 49 0.73 -3.60 -13.14
N THR A 50 1.66 -3.64 -12.20
CA THR A 50 3.10 -3.82 -12.48
C THR A 50 3.37 -5.12 -13.23
N GLU A 51 2.80 -6.24 -12.77
CA GLU A 51 2.93 -7.55 -13.43
C GLU A 51 2.28 -7.54 -14.83
N ALA A 52 1.09 -6.92 -14.97
CA ALA A 52 0.44 -6.79 -16.28
C ALA A 52 1.28 -5.96 -17.27
N LEU A 53 1.93 -4.90 -16.80
CA LEU A 53 2.83 -4.08 -17.61
C LEU A 53 4.08 -4.85 -18.04
N GLU A 54 4.68 -5.62 -17.14
CA GLU A 54 5.86 -6.45 -17.47
C GLU A 54 5.52 -7.51 -18.52
N LEU A 55 4.33 -8.13 -18.41
CA LEU A 55 3.85 -9.10 -19.40
C LEU A 55 3.61 -8.47 -20.78
N ILE A 56 3.07 -7.25 -20.85
CA ILE A 56 2.76 -6.57 -22.12
C ILE A 56 4.02 -5.98 -22.76
N THR A 57 4.94 -5.46 -21.96
CA THR A 57 6.15 -4.78 -22.45
C THR A 57 7.35 -5.71 -22.60
N GLY A 58 7.36 -6.85 -21.92
CA GLY A 58 8.52 -7.74 -21.81
C GLY A 58 9.68 -7.13 -21.02
N LYS A 59 9.47 -6.02 -20.32
CA LYS A 59 10.49 -5.27 -19.59
C LYS A 59 10.13 -5.18 -18.12
N ALA A 60 11.10 -5.42 -17.25
CA ALA A 60 10.94 -5.16 -15.82
C ALA A 60 10.82 -3.64 -15.56
N LEU A 61 10.00 -3.27 -14.59
CA LEU A 61 9.93 -1.89 -14.13
C LEU A 61 11.23 -1.49 -13.43
N SER A 62 11.65 -0.23 -13.61
CA SER A 62 12.81 0.28 -12.88
C SER A 62 12.51 0.38 -11.37
N PRO A 63 13.53 0.26 -10.49
CA PRO A 63 13.34 0.38 -9.05
C PRO A 63 12.67 1.70 -8.63
N GLU A 64 13.01 2.80 -9.32
CA GLU A 64 12.40 4.12 -9.12
C GLU A 64 10.89 4.11 -9.41
N LEU A 65 10.47 3.52 -10.54
CA LEU A 65 9.06 3.41 -10.90
C LEU A 65 8.28 2.51 -9.92
N LEU A 66 8.89 1.40 -9.48
CA LEU A 66 8.30 0.54 -8.45
C LEU A 66 8.09 1.27 -7.13
N ARG A 67 9.08 2.07 -6.71
CA ARG A 67 8.98 2.88 -5.49
C ARG A 67 7.89 3.94 -5.60
N GLN A 68 7.80 4.61 -6.75
CA GLN A 68 6.73 5.59 -7.01
C GLN A 68 5.34 4.92 -6.98
N TYR A 69 5.21 3.72 -7.54
CA TYR A 69 3.98 2.94 -7.51
C TYR A 69 3.57 2.58 -6.08
N LYS A 70 4.50 2.01 -5.28
CA LYS A 70 4.26 1.69 -3.86
C LYS A 70 3.82 2.92 -3.08
N LYS A 71 4.50 4.06 -3.25
CA LYS A 71 4.16 5.32 -2.59
C LYS A 71 2.73 5.77 -2.92
N GLN A 72 2.33 5.68 -4.18
CA GLN A 72 0.96 6.02 -4.59
C GLN A 72 -0.05 5.06 -3.96
N GLN A 73 0.22 3.75 -3.97
CA GLN A 73 -0.66 2.75 -3.36
C GLN A 73 -0.84 2.99 -1.87
N LEU A 74 0.24 3.27 -1.13
CA LEU A 74 0.19 3.59 0.29
C LEU A 74 -0.59 4.88 0.58
N PHE A 75 -0.50 5.88 -0.31
CA PHE A 75 -1.31 7.09 -0.21
C PHE A 75 -2.81 6.78 -0.44
N GLU A 76 -3.15 5.99 -1.45
CA GLU A 76 -4.55 5.59 -1.70
C GLU A 76 -5.13 4.80 -0.52
N LEU A 77 -4.35 3.89 0.07
CA LEU A 77 -4.74 3.14 1.26
C LEU A 77 -4.95 4.06 2.46
N LYS A 78 -4.09 5.05 2.66
CA LYS A 78 -4.24 6.07 3.72
C LYS A 78 -5.56 6.82 3.60
N ILE A 79 -5.93 7.24 2.37
CA ILE A 79 -7.22 7.91 2.13
C ILE A 79 -8.40 6.96 2.35
N LEU A 80 -8.30 5.71 1.88
CA LEU A 80 -9.39 4.73 1.96
C LEU A 80 -9.71 4.33 3.41
N TYR A 81 -8.69 4.10 4.23
CA TYR A 81 -8.84 3.62 5.60
C TYR A 81 -8.80 4.73 6.65
N GLY A 82 -8.39 5.94 6.29
CA GLY A 82 -8.29 7.07 7.21
C GLY A 82 -7.20 6.91 8.27
N VAL A 83 -6.20 6.05 8.02
CA VAL A 83 -5.08 5.76 8.93
C VAL A 83 -3.75 5.95 8.20
N GLU A 84 -2.70 6.29 8.94
CA GLU A 84 -1.37 6.45 8.36
C GLU A 84 -0.84 5.12 7.80
N SER A 85 -0.18 5.17 6.65
CA SER A 85 0.49 4.01 6.07
C SER A 85 1.99 4.04 6.37
N LEU A 86 2.55 2.86 6.65
CA LEU A 86 3.96 2.70 7.00
C LEU A 86 4.67 1.92 5.90
N ASP A 87 5.69 2.52 5.29
CA ASP A 87 6.63 1.81 4.41
C ASP A 87 7.86 1.38 5.23
N PRO A 88 8.05 0.08 5.52
CA PRO A 88 9.20 -0.38 6.31
C PRO A 88 10.54 -0.24 5.58
N GLU A 89 10.54 -0.05 4.26
CA GLU A 89 11.78 0.16 3.49
C GLU A 89 12.35 1.57 3.70
N ILE A 90 11.52 2.53 4.15
CA ILE A 90 11.89 3.94 4.31
C ILE A 90 11.78 4.38 5.77
N ASN A 91 10.75 3.92 6.48
CA ASN A 91 10.47 4.29 7.84
C ASN A 91 11.18 3.32 8.79
N GLN A 92 12.25 3.80 9.44
CA GLN A 92 12.95 3.02 10.44
C GLN A 92 12.08 2.87 11.69
N VAL A 93 11.73 1.62 12.01
CA VAL A 93 11.10 1.26 13.28
C VAL A 93 12.18 0.69 14.19
N SER A 94 12.24 1.17 15.43
CA SER A 94 13.20 0.66 16.42
C SER A 94 12.89 -0.79 16.79
N SER A 95 13.75 -1.72 16.39
CA SER A 95 13.62 -3.14 16.74
C SER A 95 13.68 -3.39 18.24
N ASN A 96 14.45 -2.58 18.96
CA ASN A 96 14.61 -2.71 20.41
C ASN A 96 13.32 -2.34 21.13
N GLN A 97 12.71 -1.19 20.78
CA GLN A 97 11.43 -0.78 21.36
C GLN A 97 10.31 -1.75 21.02
N MET A 98 10.28 -2.24 19.78
CA MET A 98 9.31 -3.26 19.38
C MET A 98 9.48 -4.54 20.20
N GLY A 99 10.71 -5.00 20.42
CA GLY A 99 11.01 -6.16 21.27
C GLY A 99 10.51 -6.00 22.70
N GLU A 100 10.84 -4.87 23.34
CA GLU A 100 10.37 -4.55 24.70
C GLU A 100 8.84 -4.50 24.78
N LEU A 101 8.16 -3.94 23.78
CA LEU A 101 6.70 -3.89 23.74
C LEU A 101 6.08 -5.28 23.51
N ILE A 102 6.73 -6.13 22.72
CA ILE A 102 6.28 -7.52 22.52
C ILE A 102 6.41 -8.33 23.81
N GLU A 103 7.50 -8.13 24.56
CA GLU A 103 7.74 -8.84 25.82
C GLU A 103 6.81 -8.37 26.94
N ASN A 104 6.56 -7.06 27.04
CA ASN A 104 5.91 -6.47 28.22
C ASN A 104 4.45 -6.05 28.02
N LEU A 105 3.99 -5.86 26.78
CA LEU A 105 2.67 -5.29 26.51
C LEU A 105 1.80 -6.14 25.57
N VAL A 106 2.32 -6.51 24.40
CA VAL A 106 1.57 -7.26 23.38
C VAL A 106 2.33 -8.53 23.00
N PRO A 107 2.05 -9.66 23.66
CA PRO A 107 2.75 -10.92 23.42
C PRO A 107 2.80 -11.30 21.94
N ILE A 108 3.91 -11.95 21.54
CA ILE A 108 4.16 -12.34 20.14
C ILE A 108 3.03 -13.19 19.54
N ASP A 109 2.36 -14.01 20.37
CA ASP A 109 1.23 -14.84 19.95
C ASP A 109 0.03 -14.01 19.49
N LEU A 110 -0.24 -12.88 20.16
CA LEU A 110 -1.30 -11.95 19.75
C LEU A 110 -0.91 -11.19 18.49
N CYS A 111 0.36 -10.75 18.39
CA CYS A 111 0.88 -10.10 17.19
C CYS A 111 0.68 -10.98 15.95
N ARG A 112 1.03 -12.27 16.05
CA ARG A 112 0.83 -13.26 14.98
C ARG A 112 -0.65 -13.53 14.68
N ARG A 113 -1.45 -13.73 15.73
CA ARG A 113 -2.88 -14.07 15.58
C ARG A 113 -3.69 -12.95 14.92
N TYR A 114 -3.43 -11.70 15.33
CA TYR A 114 -4.18 -10.54 14.88
C TYR A 114 -3.48 -9.73 13.80
N ARG A 115 -2.31 -10.19 13.33
CA ARG A 115 -1.48 -9.51 12.31
C ARG A 115 -1.25 -8.05 12.66
N LEU A 116 -0.78 -7.82 13.88
CA LEU A 116 -0.47 -6.51 14.40
C LEU A 116 0.92 -6.48 15.01
N LEU A 117 1.53 -5.30 15.05
CA LEU A 117 2.87 -5.09 15.61
C LEU A 117 2.90 -3.80 16.43
N PRO A 118 3.28 -3.84 17.72
CA PRO A 118 3.48 -2.62 18.50
C PRO A 118 4.74 -1.90 18.00
N LEU A 119 4.61 -0.65 17.57
CA LEU A 119 5.71 0.12 17.00
C LEU A 119 6.38 1.04 18.04
N ALA A 120 5.57 1.69 18.87
CA ALA A 120 6.03 2.67 19.83
C ALA A 120 5.01 2.85 20.97
N LYS A 121 5.48 3.35 22.10
CA LYS A 121 4.64 3.81 23.22
C LYS A 121 4.95 5.28 23.49
N GLY A 122 3.91 6.09 23.61
CA GLY A 122 4.02 7.48 24.03
C GLY A 122 3.61 7.63 25.49
N GLU A 123 4.39 8.39 26.26
CA GLU A 123 4.12 8.72 27.66
C GLU A 123 3.35 10.04 27.82
N SER A 124 2.59 10.46 26.81
CA SER A 124 1.69 11.62 26.94
C SER A 124 0.59 11.38 27.97
N GLU A 125 -0.16 12.43 28.34
CA GLU A 125 -1.40 12.28 29.10
C GLU A 125 -2.60 12.48 28.16
N PRO A 126 -3.39 11.43 27.83
CA PRO A 126 -3.23 10.03 28.24
C PRO A 126 -2.12 9.28 27.46
N PRO A 127 -1.58 8.19 28.02
CA PRO A 127 -0.55 7.40 27.34
C PRO A 127 -1.17 6.65 26.15
N PHE A 128 -0.36 6.41 25.12
CA PHE A 128 -0.80 5.70 23.92
C PHE A 128 0.24 4.69 23.44
N VAL A 129 -0.22 3.77 22.60
CA VAL A 129 0.62 2.77 21.93
C VAL A 129 0.28 2.83 20.45
N LEU A 130 1.31 2.99 19.62
CA LEU A 130 1.20 2.95 18.17
C LEU A 130 1.34 1.51 17.70
N VAL A 131 0.42 1.06 16.86
CA VAL A 131 0.35 -0.33 16.36
C VAL A 131 0.22 -0.31 14.84
N ALA A 132 1.04 -1.11 14.15
CA ALA A 132 0.86 -1.44 12.73
C ALA A 132 -0.07 -2.65 12.59
N MET A 133 -0.84 -2.68 11.50
CA MET A 133 -1.75 -3.78 11.16
C MET A 133 -1.62 -4.14 9.67
N ASP A 134 -1.76 -5.43 9.34
CA ASP A 134 -1.64 -6.01 7.99
C ASP A 134 -2.76 -7.04 7.67
#